data_AF-A0A7Y3GH90-F1
#
_entry.id   AF-A0A7Y3GH90-F1
#
_cell.length_a   1.000
_cell.length_b   1.000
_cell.length_c   1.000
_cell.angle_alpha   90.00
_cell.angle_beta   90.00
_cell.angle_gamma   90.00
#
_symmetry.space_group_name_H-M   'P 1'
#
loop_
_entity.id
_entity.type
_entity.pdbx_description
1 polymer ?
#
loop_
_entity_poly.entity_id
_entity_poly.type
_entity_poly.pdbx_seq_one_letter_code
_entity_poly.pdbx_strand_id
1 'polypeptide(L)'
;QIHCMDRVELKTVHLMKRMPGVNVTATTGTAHYTIPMRLDQTPNGDNNVRMALKLAVDREALVKQILRGFGEPGNDHPIAPVNKYHAKDLEQRKYDPDKAKSYMEKAGMLDHTFNLHAADAAFAGAVDAAVLMKEQAKKAGIKINVVREPDDGYWSNVWMKKEWCMCYWGGRPIEDMMFSVAYSKGAPWNDTLWDNDRFNKLLISARAELDTDKRRKLYEEMQEICRNDGGTVVPMYNQMVEASSAKLAHGPISGHMALDGMRNGDRWWMA
;
A
#
# COMPACT_ATOMS: atom_id res chain seq x y z
N GLN A 1 -15.75 -23.80 17.17
CA GLN A 1 -14.50 -23.38 17.84
C GLN A 1 -13.57 -22.84 16.76
N ILE A 2 -12.95 -21.67 16.97
CA ILE A 2 -12.01 -21.06 16.00
C ILE A 2 -10.59 -21.45 16.43
N HIS A 3 -9.81 -22.05 15.53
CA HIS A 3 -8.41 -22.43 15.81
C HIS A 3 -7.41 -21.42 15.23
N CYS A 4 -7.75 -20.75 14.14
CA CYS A 4 -6.94 -19.67 13.56
C CYS A 4 -7.84 -18.58 12.97
N MET A 5 -7.33 -17.36 12.89
CA MET A 5 -8.00 -16.19 12.37
C MET A 5 -6.95 -15.29 11.71
N ASP A 6 -7.19 -14.91 10.46
CA ASP A 6 -6.43 -13.87 9.79
C ASP A 6 -7.01 -12.49 10.10
N ARG A 7 -6.29 -11.42 9.72
CA ARG A 7 -6.76 -10.04 9.80
C ARG A 7 -7.32 -9.67 11.18
N VAL A 8 -6.56 -10.00 12.23
CA VAL A 8 -6.92 -9.62 13.59
C VAL A 8 -7.08 -8.10 13.68
N GLU A 9 -8.20 -7.65 14.25
CA GLU A 9 -8.45 -6.23 14.48
C GLU A 9 -7.35 -5.62 15.36
N LEU A 10 -6.59 -4.69 14.79
CA LEU A 10 -5.43 -4.10 15.45
C LEU A 10 -5.84 -3.30 16.69
N LYS A 11 -7.05 -2.74 16.72
CA LYS A 11 -7.59 -2.04 17.91
C LYS A 11 -7.70 -2.98 19.12
N THR A 12 -7.93 -4.27 18.93
CA THR A 12 -8.19 -5.24 20.02
C THR A 12 -7.11 -6.33 20.15
N VAL A 13 -6.12 -6.37 19.25
CA VAL A 13 -5.02 -7.38 19.26
C VAL A 13 -4.29 -7.49 20.60
N HIS A 14 -4.15 -6.39 21.34
CA HIS A 14 -3.51 -6.37 22.66
C HIS A 14 -4.30 -7.18 23.72
N LEU A 15 -5.62 -7.31 23.56
CA LEU A 15 -6.45 -8.17 24.40
C LEU A 15 -6.19 -9.63 24.07
N MET A 16 -6.09 -9.98 22.79
CA MET A 16 -5.78 -11.35 22.34
C MET A 16 -4.40 -11.80 22.80
N LYS A 17 -3.39 -10.92 22.77
CA LYS A 17 -2.04 -11.19 23.30
C LYS A 17 -2.03 -11.54 24.80
N ARG A 18 -3.07 -11.17 25.56
CA ARG A 18 -3.19 -11.48 27.00
C ARG A 18 -4.01 -12.74 27.27
N MET A 19 -4.66 -13.31 26.26
CA MET A 19 -5.52 -14.49 26.43
C MET A 19 -4.65 -15.75 26.57
N PRO A 20 -4.81 -16.54 27.65
CA PRO A 20 -4.13 -17.82 27.78
C PRO A 20 -4.50 -18.75 26.61
N GLY A 21 -3.50 -19.40 26.02
CA GLY A 21 -3.71 -20.36 24.94
C GLY A 21 -3.98 -19.73 23.57
N VAL A 22 -3.71 -18.43 23.38
CA VAL A 22 -3.76 -17.74 22.08
C VAL A 22 -2.37 -17.20 21.74
N ASN A 23 -1.88 -17.55 20.55
CA ASN A 23 -0.69 -16.97 19.94
C ASN A 23 -1.13 -15.86 18.98
N VAL A 24 -0.42 -14.73 19.01
CA VAL A 24 -0.59 -13.66 18.02
C VAL A 24 0.71 -13.51 17.25
N THR A 25 0.64 -13.71 15.94
CA THR A 25 1.80 -13.60 15.05
C THR A 25 1.61 -12.40 14.13
N ALA A 26 2.69 -11.66 13.91
CA ALA A 26 2.74 -10.59 12.93
C ALA A 26 3.86 -10.89 11.94
N THR A 27 3.49 -11.13 10.69
CA THR A 27 4.43 -11.49 9.63
C THR A 27 4.53 -10.36 8.64
N THR A 28 5.74 -9.82 8.44
CA THR A 28 5.98 -8.89 7.33
C THR A 28 5.86 -9.66 6.03
N GLY A 29 5.00 -9.17 5.13
CA GLY A 29 4.74 -9.79 3.83
C GLY A 29 4.82 -8.79 2.69
N THR A 30 4.29 -9.18 1.54
CA THR A 30 4.27 -8.33 0.34
C THR A 30 3.12 -7.32 0.32
N ALA A 31 2.24 -7.37 1.32
CA ALA A 31 1.03 -6.58 1.37
C ALA A 31 1.32 -5.09 1.64
N HIS A 32 0.54 -4.23 0.99
CA HIS A 32 0.65 -2.78 1.13
C HIS A 32 -0.70 -2.10 0.90
N TYR A 33 -0.87 -0.97 1.56
CA TYR A 33 -2.02 -0.11 1.34
C TYR A 33 -1.70 0.92 0.28
N THR A 34 -2.67 1.22 -0.57
CA THR A 34 -2.50 2.10 -1.72
C THR A 34 -3.63 3.11 -1.76
N ILE A 35 -3.33 4.27 -2.34
CA ILE A 35 -4.32 5.33 -2.55
C ILE A 35 -4.19 5.78 -4.00
N PRO A 36 -4.66 4.96 -4.96
CA PRO A 36 -4.49 5.20 -6.38
C PRO A 36 -5.25 6.45 -6.82
N MET A 37 -4.57 7.30 -7.59
CA MET A 37 -5.12 8.46 -8.26
C MET A 37 -5.33 8.11 -9.74
N ARG A 38 -6.55 8.22 -10.23
CA ARG A 38 -6.86 7.98 -11.65
C ARG A 38 -6.36 9.14 -12.50
N LEU A 39 -5.35 8.91 -13.34
CA LEU A 39 -4.71 9.96 -14.14
C LEU A 39 -5.59 10.49 -15.28
N ASP A 40 -6.60 9.75 -15.70
CA ASP A 40 -7.59 10.18 -16.70
C ASP A 40 -8.61 11.19 -16.13
N GLN A 41 -8.56 11.48 -14.83
CA GLN A 41 -9.48 12.39 -14.16
C GLN A 41 -8.73 13.59 -13.57
N THR A 42 -9.15 14.79 -13.96
CA THR A 42 -8.58 16.05 -13.45
C THR A 42 -8.82 16.16 -11.93
N PRO A 43 -7.83 16.58 -11.13
CA PRO A 43 -6.52 17.10 -11.53
C PRO A 43 -5.36 16.08 -11.44
N ASN A 44 -5.65 14.79 -11.31
CA ASN A 44 -4.66 13.75 -10.99
C ASN A 44 -3.66 13.46 -12.12
N GLY A 45 -3.94 13.88 -13.35
CA GLY A 45 -2.99 13.78 -14.47
C GLY A 45 -1.75 14.65 -14.32
N ASP A 46 -1.79 15.71 -13.49
CA ASP A 46 -0.63 16.57 -13.23
C ASP A 46 0.28 15.93 -12.16
N ASN A 47 1.56 15.71 -12.50
CA ASN A 47 2.52 15.16 -11.56
C ASN A 47 2.77 16.08 -10.35
N ASN A 48 2.61 17.40 -10.48
CA ASN A 48 2.72 18.31 -9.34
C ASN A 48 1.65 18.02 -8.29
N VAL A 49 0.40 17.77 -8.71
CA VAL A 49 -0.68 17.36 -7.81
C VAL A 49 -0.34 16.06 -7.08
N ARG A 50 0.09 15.04 -7.84
CA ARG A 50 0.44 13.73 -7.27
C ARG A 50 1.60 13.83 -6.28
N MET A 51 2.63 14.63 -6.60
CA MET A 51 3.76 14.87 -5.71
C MET A 51 3.36 15.64 -4.45
N ALA A 52 2.48 16.64 -4.58
CA ALA A 52 1.93 17.34 -3.43
C ALA A 52 1.19 16.38 -2.49
N LEU A 53 0.31 15.53 -3.03
CA LEU A 53 -0.43 14.55 -2.24
C LEU A 53 0.49 13.50 -1.58
N LYS A 54 1.54 13.03 -2.28
CA LYS A 54 2.54 12.11 -1.70
C LYS A 54 3.34 12.73 -0.54
N LEU A 55 3.69 14.01 -0.64
CA LEU A 55 4.48 14.74 0.37
C LEU A 55 3.64 15.22 1.56
N ALA A 56 2.32 15.37 1.37
CA ALA A 56 1.37 15.75 2.40
C ALA A 56 1.00 14.60 3.38
N VAL A 57 1.61 13.42 3.22
CA VAL A 57 1.32 12.25 4.07
C VAL A 57 2.46 11.96 5.04
N ASP A 58 2.13 11.98 6.32
CA ASP A 58 2.98 11.47 7.41
C ASP A 58 2.72 9.98 7.61
N ARG A 59 3.62 9.20 7.01
CA ARG A 59 3.58 7.74 6.94
C ARG A 59 3.87 7.09 8.29
N GLU A 60 4.75 7.68 9.08
CA GLU A 60 5.05 7.23 10.44
C GLU A 60 3.82 7.37 11.34
N ALA A 61 3.12 8.51 11.23
CA ALA A 61 1.86 8.72 11.93
C ALA A 61 0.79 7.70 11.50
N LEU A 62 0.69 7.38 10.21
CA LEU A 62 -0.24 6.36 9.73
C LEU A 62 0.10 4.96 10.29
N VAL A 63 1.36 4.53 10.22
CA VAL A 63 1.79 3.24 10.79
C VAL A 63 1.52 3.18 12.29
N LYS A 64 1.81 4.25 13.03
CA LYS A 64 1.61 4.30 14.48
C LYS A 64 0.13 4.34 14.88
N GLN A 65 -0.68 5.15 14.23
CA GLN A 65 -2.04 5.44 14.67
C GLN A 65 -3.07 4.49 14.07
N ILE A 66 -2.90 4.12 12.80
CA ILE A 66 -3.80 3.22 12.09
C ILE A 66 -3.35 1.77 12.26
N LEU A 67 -2.08 1.48 11.97
CA LEU A 67 -1.56 0.11 12.06
C LEU A 67 -1.04 -0.27 13.45
N ARG A 68 -1.00 0.67 14.40
CA ARG A 68 -0.55 0.42 15.79
C ARG A 68 0.84 -0.24 15.85
N GLY A 69 1.70 0.11 14.90
CA GLY A 69 3.05 -0.43 14.77
C GLY A 69 3.17 -1.76 14.01
N PHE A 70 2.06 -2.34 13.51
CA PHE A 70 2.06 -3.57 12.70
C PHE A 70 2.25 -3.27 11.21
N GLY A 71 3.35 -2.62 10.89
CA GLY A 71 3.69 -2.23 9.52
C GLY A 71 4.94 -1.37 9.45
N GLU A 72 5.30 -1.02 8.24
CA GLU A 72 6.46 -0.18 7.93
C GLU A 72 6.02 0.97 7.01
N PRO A 73 6.65 2.15 7.10
CA PRO A 73 6.40 3.25 6.18
C PRO A 73 6.62 2.82 4.73
N GLY A 74 5.69 3.17 3.85
CA GLY A 74 5.82 2.96 2.41
C GLY A 74 6.68 4.04 1.74
N ASN A 75 7.13 3.83 0.51
CA ASN A 75 7.92 4.82 -0.23
C ASN A 75 7.35 5.14 -1.62
N ASP A 76 6.02 5.02 -1.77
CA ASP A 76 5.28 5.24 -3.02
C ASP A 76 5.66 4.30 -4.18
N HIS A 77 6.07 3.07 -3.86
CA HIS A 77 6.23 1.97 -4.82
C HIS A 77 5.71 0.65 -4.22
N PRO A 78 5.27 -0.31 -5.06
CA PRO A 78 4.52 -1.49 -4.61
C PRO A 78 5.40 -2.66 -4.10
N ILE A 79 6.72 -2.49 -4.09
CA ILE A 79 7.67 -3.57 -3.76
C ILE A 79 8.05 -3.47 -2.29
N ALA A 80 7.60 -4.44 -1.50
CA ALA A 80 7.79 -4.46 -0.05
C ALA A 80 9.23 -4.85 0.35
N PRO A 81 9.67 -4.53 1.59
CA PRO A 81 11.02 -4.84 2.06
C PRO A 81 11.41 -6.33 2.00
N VAL A 82 10.43 -7.23 2.02
CA VAL A 82 10.65 -8.68 1.92
C VAL A 82 10.98 -9.16 0.49
N ASN A 83 10.76 -8.33 -0.53
CA ASN A 83 11.05 -8.68 -1.92
C ASN A 83 12.57 -8.60 -2.20
N LYS A 84 13.07 -9.51 -3.03
CA LYS A 84 14.52 -9.70 -3.29
C LYS A 84 15.20 -8.44 -3.84
N TYR A 85 14.52 -7.71 -4.70
CA TYR A 85 14.99 -6.51 -5.39
C TYR A 85 14.32 -5.24 -4.87
N HIS A 86 13.86 -5.23 -3.62
CA HIS A 86 13.43 -4.00 -2.96
C HIS A 86 14.56 -2.96 -2.98
N ALA A 87 14.22 -1.72 -3.33
CA ALA A 87 15.15 -0.60 -3.42
C ALA A 87 15.47 -0.02 -2.03
N LYS A 88 16.18 -0.81 -1.23
CA LYS A 88 16.52 -0.49 0.18
C LYS A 88 17.31 0.81 0.35
N ASP A 89 18.05 1.23 -0.67
CA ASP A 89 18.92 2.42 -0.64
C ASP A 89 18.20 3.66 -1.24
N LEU A 90 16.95 3.50 -1.72
CA LEU A 90 16.13 4.60 -2.20
C LEU A 90 15.69 5.47 -1.02
N GLU A 91 15.94 6.78 -1.10
CA GLU A 91 15.63 7.71 -0.01
C GLU A 91 14.15 7.63 0.40
N GLN A 92 13.91 7.41 1.69
CA GLN A 92 12.57 7.40 2.25
C GLN A 92 11.91 8.77 2.07
N ARG A 93 10.72 8.79 1.45
CA ARG A 93 9.94 10.03 1.38
C ARG A 93 9.42 10.41 2.75
N LYS A 94 9.78 11.62 3.15
CA LYS A 94 9.38 12.26 4.40
C LYS A 94 8.14 13.11 4.17
N TYR A 95 7.39 13.31 5.25
CA TYR A 95 6.33 14.30 5.31
C TYR A 95 6.93 15.70 5.19
N ASP A 96 6.49 16.44 4.19
CA ASP A 96 7.00 17.78 3.89
C ASP A 96 5.84 18.65 3.39
N PRO A 97 5.04 19.24 4.31
CA PRO A 97 3.87 20.03 3.94
C PRO A 97 4.24 21.32 3.20
N ASP A 98 5.43 21.88 3.43
CA ASP A 98 5.88 23.11 2.75
C ASP A 98 6.19 22.81 1.28
N LYS A 99 6.90 21.71 1.00
CA LYS A 99 7.15 21.27 -0.37
C LYS A 99 5.86 20.80 -1.04
N ALA A 100 4.97 20.13 -0.30
CA ALA A 100 3.64 19.76 -0.80
C ALA A 100 2.85 20.99 -1.26
N LYS A 101 2.83 22.05 -0.45
CA LYS A 101 2.20 23.33 -0.80
C LYS A 101 2.80 23.92 -2.08
N SER A 102 4.13 23.96 -2.18
CA SER A 102 4.81 24.48 -3.38
C SER A 102 4.44 23.72 -4.66
N TYR A 103 4.32 22.40 -4.59
CA TYR A 103 3.85 21.61 -5.73
C TYR A 103 2.38 21.91 -6.07
N MET A 104 1.52 22.05 -5.06
CA MET A 104 0.11 22.37 -5.29
C MET A 104 -0.10 23.78 -5.86
N GLU A 105 0.75 24.74 -5.49
CA GLU A 105 0.81 26.07 -6.10
C GLU A 105 1.23 26.02 -7.57
N LYS A 106 2.26 25.24 -7.90
CA LYS A 106 2.70 25.03 -9.31
C LYS A 106 1.60 24.41 -10.17
N ALA A 107 0.80 23.52 -9.58
CA ALA A 107 -0.36 22.94 -10.25
C ALA A 107 -1.54 23.93 -10.40
N GLY A 108 -1.53 25.06 -9.67
CA GLY A 108 -2.68 25.97 -9.61
C GLY A 108 -3.90 25.38 -8.89
N MET A 109 -3.71 24.43 -7.97
CA MET A 109 -4.77 23.60 -7.39
C MET A 109 -4.98 23.81 -5.88
N LEU A 110 -4.42 24.86 -5.27
CA LEU A 110 -4.59 25.13 -3.83
C LEU A 110 -6.06 25.28 -3.41
N ASP A 111 -6.91 25.82 -4.28
CA ASP A 111 -8.32 26.01 -3.97
C ASP A 111 -9.20 24.80 -4.24
N HIS A 112 -8.66 23.79 -4.95
CA HIS A 112 -9.36 22.56 -5.28
C HIS A 112 -9.63 21.72 -4.03
N THR A 113 -10.80 21.08 -3.99
CA THR A 113 -11.15 20.11 -2.94
C THR A 113 -11.09 18.70 -3.52
N PHE A 114 -10.14 17.91 -3.02
CA PHE A 114 -9.91 16.53 -3.42
C PHE A 114 -10.86 15.59 -2.67
N ASN A 115 -11.69 14.83 -3.37
CA ASN A 115 -12.49 13.78 -2.73
C ASN A 115 -11.64 12.53 -2.58
N LEU A 116 -11.48 12.07 -1.34
CA LEU A 116 -10.85 10.80 -1.02
C LEU A 116 -11.93 9.80 -0.61
N HIS A 117 -12.23 8.86 -1.49
CA HIS A 117 -13.23 7.82 -1.27
C HIS A 117 -12.65 6.72 -0.38
N ALA A 118 -13.32 6.41 0.73
CA ALA A 118 -12.82 5.48 1.72
C ALA A 118 -13.92 4.57 2.27
N ALA A 119 -13.63 3.28 2.38
CA ALA A 119 -14.44 2.27 3.03
C ALA A 119 -13.52 1.30 3.77
N ASP A 120 -13.97 0.74 4.90
CA ASP A 120 -13.16 -0.22 5.66
C ASP A 120 -13.03 -1.57 4.94
N ALA A 121 -13.82 -1.80 3.87
CA ALA A 121 -13.59 -2.85 2.89
C ALA A 121 -12.18 -2.81 2.28
N ALA A 122 -11.58 -1.62 2.08
CA ALA A 122 -10.22 -1.49 1.59
C ALA A 122 -9.22 -2.02 2.63
N PHE A 123 -9.34 -1.60 3.88
CA PHE A 123 -8.68 -2.22 5.01
C PHE A 123 -9.29 -1.69 6.31
N ALA A 124 -9.18 -2.46 7.39
CA ALA A 124 -9.63 -2.03 8.70
C ALA A 124 -8.92 -0.73 9.11
N GLY A 125 -9.69 0.36 9.27
CA GLY A 125 -9.16 1.69 9.58
C GLY A 125 -8.86 2.56 8.36
N ALA A 126 -9.31 2.19 7.15
CA ALA A 126 -9.14 2.99 5.95
C ALA A 126 -9.86 4.34 6.04
N VAL A 127 -11.04 4.39 6.66
CA VAL A 127 -11.74 5.66 6.88
C VAL A 127 -10.99 6.55 7.88
N ASP A 128 -10.47 5.96 8.97
CA ASP A 128 -9.65 6.66 9.96
C ASP A 128 -8.35 7.19 9.32
N ALA A 129 -7.71 6.41 8.44
CA ALA A 129 -6.54 6.82 7.68
C ALA A 129 -6.84 8.01 6.75
N ALA A 130 -7.99 8.00 6.07
CA ALA A 130 -8.42 9.10 5.20
C ALA A 130 -8.60 10.41 5.98
N VAL A 131 -9.20 10.32 7.18
CA VAL A 131 -9.36 11.47 8.08
C VAL A 131 -8.01 11.98 8.57
N LEU A 132 -7.10 11.10 8.97
CA LEU A 132 -5.75 11.49 9.39
C LEU A 132 -4.98 12.18 8.25
N MET A 133 -5.06 11.65 7.03
CA MET A 133 -4.46 12.28 5.85
C MET A 133 -5.07 13.66 5.55
N LYS A 134 -6.39 13.81 5.68
CA LYS A 134 -7.05 15.11 5.58
C LYS A 134 -6.47 16.12 6.57
N GLU A 135 -6.28 15.73 7.83
CA GLU A 135 -5.70 16.62 8.85
C GLU A 135 -4.23 16.96 8.55
N GLN A 136 -3.44 16.00 8.07
CA GLN A 136 -2.04 16.24 7.68
C GLN A 136 -1.92 17.19 6.48
N ALA A 137 -2.81 17.04 5.48
CA ALA A 137 -2.80 17.83 4.26
C ALA A 137 -3.19 19.30 4.47
N LYS A 138 -3.96 19.62 5.54
CA LYS A 138 -4.29 21.01 5.91
C LYS A 138 -3.06 21.88 6.11
N LYS A 139 -1.95 21.33 6.63
CA LYS A 139 -0.71 22.10 6.83
C LYS A 139 -0.13 22.61 5.50
N ALA A 140 -0.36 21.88 4.41
CA ALA A 140 0.04 22.27 3.06
C ALA A 140 -1.02 23.15 2.36
N GLY A 141 -2.14 23.47 3.03
CA GLY A 141 -3.28 24.17 2.43
C GLY A 141 -4.13 23.31 1.49
N ILE A 142 -3.88 21.99 1.43
CA ILE A 142 -4.61 21.07 0.55
C ILE A 142 -5.95 20.70 1.20
N LYS A 143 -7.05 20.92 0.49
CA LYS A 143 -8.41 20.61 0.96
C LYS A 143 -8.78 19.18 0.56
N ILE A 144 -8.88 18.28 1.54
CA ILE A 144 -9.38 16.91 1.33
C ILE A 144 -10.79 16.78 1.91
N ASN A 145 -11.72 16.29 1.10
CA ASN A 145 -13.04 15.83 1.52
C ASN A 145 -13.03 14.30 1.60
N VAL A 146 -13.29 13.74 2.78
CA VAL A 146 -13.36 12.28 2.94
C VAL A 146 -14.78 11.83 2.64
N VAL A 147 -14.93 11.05 1.58
CA VAL A 147 -16.20 10.46 1.17
C VAL A 147 -16.25 9.03 1.70
N ARG A 148 -17.09 8.80 2.71
CA ARG A 148 -17.28 7.44 3.24
C ARG A 148 -18.20 6.66 2.32
N GLU A 149 -17.66 5.62 1.70
CA GLU A 149 -18.39 4.73 0.79
C GLU A 149 -18.90 3.48 1.53
N PRO A 150 -19.96 2.82 1.04
CA PRO A 150 -20.36 1.51 1.54
C PRO A 150 -19.26 0.45 1.32
N ASP A 151 -19.11 -0.46 2.28
CA ASP A 151 -18.21 -1.60 2.15
C ASP A 151 -18.71 -2.57 1.07
N ASP A 152 -20.03 -2.79 1.01
CA ASP A 152 -20.66 -3.62 -0.02
C ASP A 152 -20.58 -2.95 -1.40
N GLY A 153 -20.17 -3.73 -2.40
CA GLY A 153 -19.97 -3.24 -3.77
C GLY A 153 -18.79 -2.28 -3.97
N TYR A 154 -17.96 -2.02 -2.95
CA TYR A 154 -16.82 -1.07 -3.03
C TYR A 154 -15.93 -1.31 -4.26
N TRP A 155 -15.56 -2.56 -4.49
CA TRP A 155 -14.67 -2.96 -5.60
C TRP A 155 -15.28 -2.78 -6.98
N SER A 156 -16.61 -2.75 -7.09
CA SER A 156 -17.31 -2.59 -8.36
C SER A 156 -17.67 -1.12 -8.64
N ASN A 157 -17.93 -0.35 -7.58
CA ASN A 157 -18.49 1.00 -7.67
C ASN A 157 -17.47 2.12 -7.39
N VAL A 158 -16.38 1.82 -6.68
CA VAL A 158 -15.40 2.82 -6.22
C VAL A 158 -14.03 2.58 -6.83
N TRP A 159 -13.43 1.39 -6.58
CA TRP A 159 -12.12 1.06 -7.11
C TRP A 159 -12.12 1.06 -8.64
N MET A 160 -11.14 1.73 -9.25
CA MET A 160 -11.07 1.98 -10.69
C MET A 160 -12.28 2.73 -11.30
N LYS A 161 -13.11 3.39 -10.47
CA LYS A 161 -14.26 4.21 -10.92
C LYS A 161 -14.12 5.68 -10.47
N LYS A 162 -13.70 5.90 -9.23
CA LYS A 162 -13.53 7.22 -8.62
C LYS A 162 -12.11 7.76 -8.81
N GLU A 163 -11.99 9.07 -8.72
CA GLU A 163 -10.76 9.83 -8.96
C GLU A 163 -9.64 9.45 -8.01
N TRP A 164 -9.96 9.22 -6.75
CA TRP A 164 -8.99 8.96 -5.69
C TRP A 164 -9.65 8.18 -4.56
N CYS A 165 -9.14 6.99 -4.27
CA CYS A 165 -9.78 6.09 -3.30
C CYS A 165 -8.77 5.29 -2.49
N MET A 166 -9.20 4.76 -1.35
CA MET A 166 -8.43 3.80 -0.56
C MET A 166 -8.43 2.42 -1.22
N CYS A 167 -7.30 1.74 -1.20
CA CYS A 167 -7.13 0.43 -1.80
C CYS A 167 -6.05 -0.36 -1.03
N TYR A 168 -5.90 -1.63 -1.37
CA TYR A 168 -4.81 -2.45 -0.89
C TYR A 168 -4.40 -3.44 -1.97
N TRP A 169 -3.17 -3.92 -1.84
CA TRP A 169 -2.65 -5.02 -2.62
C TRP A 169 -2.04 -6.05 -1.69
N GLY A 170 -2.29 -7.34 -1.95
CA GLY A 170 -1.56 -8.42 -1.27
C GLY A 170 -0.08 -8.49 -1.66
N GLY A 171 0.35 -7.70 -2.65
CA GLY A 171 1.67 -7.78 -3.26
C GLY A 171 1.88 -9.06 -4.09
N ARG A 172 3.11 -9.28 -4.55
CA ARG A 172 3.53 -10.52 -5.22
C ARG A 172 4.92 -10.95 -4.77
N PRO A 173 5.24 -12.26 -4.78
CA PRO A 173 6.56 -12.76 -4.41
C PRO A 173 7.71 -12.17 -5.23
N ILE A 174 7.45 -11.89 -6.51
CA ILE A 174 8.43 -11.31 -7.43
C ILE A 174 7.92 -10.00 -8.01
N GLU A 175 8.85 -9.09 -8.22
CA GLU A 175 8.63 -7.70 -8.63
C GLU A 175 7.96 -7.65 -10.01
N ASP A 176 8.39 -8.51 -10.94
CA ASP A 176 7.78 -8.64 -12.28
C ASP A 176 6.27 -8.87 -12.21
N MET A 177 5.81 -9.77 -11.33
CA MET A 177 4.38 -10.07 -11.21
C MET A 177 3.61 -8.87 -10.68
N MET A 178 4.16 -8.16 -9.68
CA MET A 178 3.49 -6.98 -9.11
C MET A 178 3.40 -5.86 -10.13
N PHE A 179 4.50 -5.56 -10.81
CA PHE A 179 4.52 -4.52 -11.83
C PHE A 179 3.69 -4.88 -13.06
N SER A 180 3.70 -6.13 -13.51
CA SER A 180 2.94 -6.55 -14.68
C SER A 180 1.44 -6.47 -14.47
N VAL A 181 0.94 -6.80 -13.28
CA VAL A 181 -0.51 -6.86 -13.03
C VAL A 181 -1.15 -5.50 -12.75
N ALA A 182 -0.41 -4.56 -12.16
CA ALA A 182 -0.97 -3.32 -11.64
C ALA A 182 -0.32 -2.02 -12.15
N TYR A 183 0.82 -2.07 -12.84
CA TYR A 183 1.56 -0.85 -13.25
C TYR A 183 1.95 -0.84 -14.72
N SER A 184 2.00 -2.00 -15.38
CA SER A 184 2.33 -2.06 -16.79
C SER A 184 1.22 -1.46 -17.67
N LYS A 185 1.62 -0.96 -18.83
CA LYS A 185 0.69 -0.42 -19.82
C LYS A 185 -0.38 -1.44 -20.18
N GLY A 186 -1.65 -1.05 -20.05
CA GLY A 186 -2.79 -1.91 -20.39
C GLY A 186 -3.04 -3.05 -19.41
N ALA A 187 -2.36 -3.10 -18.26
CA ALA A 187 -2.65 -4.10 -17.24
C ALA A 187 -4.11 -3.94 -16.75
N PRO A 188 -4.88 -5.04 -16.62
CA PRO A 188 -6.31 -4.96 -16.30
C PRO A 188 -6.58 -4.38 -14.90
N TRP A 189 -5.60 -4.44 -14.00
CA TRP A 189 -5.69 -3.88 -12.65
C TRP A 189 -4.75 -2.69 -12.45
N ASN A 190 -4.37 -1.99 -13.53
CA ASN A 190 -3.76 -0.68 -13.42
C ASN A 190 -4.79 0.34 -12.96
N ASP A 191 -4.92 0.47 -11.64
CA ASP A 191 -5.98 1.23 -10.98
C ASP A 191 -5.82 2.75 -11.07
N THR A 192 -4.68 3.21 -11.59
CA THR A 192 -4.38 4.62 -11.87
C THR A 192 -4.47 4.99 -13.34
N LEU A 193 -4.49 3.99 -14.24
CA LEU A 193 -4.26 4.15 -15.67
C LEU A 193 -2.92 4.83 -16.02
N TRP A 194 -1.94 4.81 -15.11
CA TRP A 194 -0.62 5.37 -15.36
C TRP A 194 0.14 4.59 -16.43
N ASP A 195 0.81 5.31 -17.32
CA ASP A 195 1.63 4.74 -18.39
C ASP A 195 2.94 5.53 -18.49
N ASN A 196 4.07 4.83 -18.41
CA ASN A 196 5.39 5.43 -18.47
C ASN A 196 6.32 4.58 -19.35
N ASP A 197 6.78 5.15 -20.46
CA ASP A 197 7.56 4.43 -21.47
C ASP A 197 8.85 3.82 -20.93
N ARG A 198 9.56 4.54 -20.04
CA ARG A 198 10.80 4.03 -19.45
C ARG A 198 10.52 2.85 -18.54
N PHE A 199 9.52 2.98 -17.66
CA PHE A 199 9.08 1.89 -16.79
C PHE A 199 8.72 0.64 -17.58
N ASN A 200 7.92 0.76 -18.64
CA ASN A 200 7.50 -0.37 -19.45
C ASN A 200 8.67 -1.05 -20.18
N LYS A 201 9.65 -0.27 -20.68
CA LYS A 201 10.88 -0.81 -21.27
C LYS A 201 11.71 -1.56 -20.23
N LEU A 202 11.88 -0.98 -19.04
CA LEU A 202 12.61 -1.60 -17.93
C LEU A 202 11.97 -2.90 -17.50
N LEU A 203 10.64 -2.99 -17.43
CA LEU A 203 9.92 -4.21 -17.07
C LEU A 203 10.27 -5.37 -18.01
N ILE A 204 10.28 -5.12 -19.32
CA ILE A 204 10.64 -6.13 -20.34
C ILE A 204 12.12 -6.52 -20.20
N SER A 205 13.01 -5.54 -20.06
CA SER A 205 14.45 -5.79 -19.89
C SER A 205 14.75 -6.58 -18.61
N ALA A 206 14.13 -6.21 -17.49
CA ALA A 206 14.29 -6.89 -16.21
C ALA A 206 13.78 -8.32 -16.27
N ARG A 207 12.75 -8.62 -17.06
CA ARG A 207 12.28 -9.99 -17.27
C ARG A 207 13.31 -10.86 -18.01
N ALA A 208 14.02 -10.30 -18.98
CA ALA A 208 15.02 -11.00 -19.79
C ALA A 208 16.42 -11.07 -19.13
N GLU A 209 16.71 -10.21 -18.16
CA GLU A 209 18.03 -10.14 -17.50
C GLU A 209 18.27 -11.35 -16.55
N LEU A 210 19.41 -12.02 -16.75
CA LEU A 210 19.81 -13.21 -16.00
C LEU A 210 20.83 -12.87 -14.91
N ASP A 211 21.58 -11.78 -15.07
CA ASP A 211 22.51 -11.28 -14.06
C ASP A 211 21.71 -10.63 -12.91
N THR A 212 21.91 -11.14 -11.69
CA THR A 212 21.14 -10.72 -10.52
C THR A 212 21.38 -9.27 -10.13
N ASP A 213 22.59 -8.75 -10.31
CA ASP A 213 22.95 -7.38 -9.90
C ASP A 213 22.49 -6.36 -10.95
N LYS A 214 22.58 -6.69 -12.24
CA LYS A 214 21.99 -5.87 -13.30
C LYS A 214 20.47 -5.83 -13.16
N ARG A 215 19.84 -6.99 -12.90
CA ARG A 215 18.38 -7.08 -12.71
C ARG A 215 17.92 -6.26 -11.51
N ARG A 216 18.67 -6.27 -10.41
CA ARG A 216 18.42 -5.43 -9.24
C ARG A 216 18.34 -3.95 -9.63
N LYS A 217 19.35 -3.44 -10.35
CA LYS A 217 19.39 -2.03 -10.77
C LYS A 217 18.19 -1.63 -11.62
N LEU A 218 17.73 -2.52 -12.51
CA LEU A 218 16.53 -2.27 -13.33
C LEU A 218 15.28 -2.14 -12.46
N TYR A 219 15.10 -3.02 -11.47
CA TYR A 219 13.95 -2.92 -10.55
C TYR A 219 14.06 -1.74 -9.59
N GLU A 220 15.25 -1.35 -9.17
CA GLU A 220 15.48 -0.16 -8.34
C GLU A 220 15.07 1.11 -9.10
N GLU A 221 15.46 1.23 -10.38
CA GLU A 221 15.04 2.34 -11.24
C GLU A 221 13.52 2.36 -11.43
N MET A 222 12.88 1.19 -11.62
CA MET A 222 11.42 1.11 -11.71
C MET A 222 10.72 1.59 -10.43
N GLN A 223 11.24 1.22 -9.26
CA GLN A 223 10.72 1.69 -7.97
C GLN A 223 10.88 3.20 -7.81
N GLU A 224 12.01 3.76 -8.24
CA GLU A 224 12.23 5.21 -8.25
C GLU A 224 11.25 5.94 -9.19
N ILE A 225 10.98 5.38 -10.37
CA ILE A 225 10.00 5.93 -11.30
C ILE A 225 8.59 5.91 -10.67
N CYS A 226 8.14 4.79 -10.11
CA CYS A 226 6.86 4.74 -9.39
C CYS A 226 6.81 5.76 -8.24
N ARG A 227 7.90 5.85 -7.49
CA ARG A 227 8.06 6.77 -6.38
C ARG A 227 7.85 8.23 -6.83
N ASN A 228 8.45 8.66 -7.94
CA ASN A 228 8.50 10.07 -8.36
C ASN A 228 7.45 10.47 -9.41
N ASP A 229 6.94 9.51 -10.17
CA ASP A 229 6.00 9.73 -11.28
C ASP A 229 4.81 8.75 -11.26
N GLY A 230 4.75 7.76 -10.37
CA GLY A 230 3.63 6.83 -10.30
C GLY A 230 2.33 7.47 -9.79
N GLY A 231 1.18 6.94 -10.23
CA GLY A 231 -0.17 7.41 -9.88
C GLY A 231 -0.66 7.09 -8.48
N THR A 232 0.14 6.49 -7.62
CA THR A 232 -0.32 5.93 -6.35
C THR A 232 0.46 6.50 -5.18
N VAL A 233 -0.24 6.87 -4.11
CA VAL A 233 0.39 7.02 -2.79
C VAL A 233 0.46 5.63 -2.17
N VAL A 234 1.66 5.16 -1.81
CA VAL A 234 1.86 3.90 -1.08
C VAL A 234 2.43 4.28 0.29
N PRO A 235 1.56 4.58 1.27
CA PRO A 235 2.01 5.14 2.54
C PRO A 235 2.51 4.09 3.52
N MET A 236 2.12 2.82 3.37
CA MET A 236 2.38 1.76 4.36
C MET A 236 2.50 0.38 3.72
N TYR A 237 3.52 -0.38 4.13
CA TYR A 237 3.55 -1.84 4.02
C TYR A 237 2.95 -2.43 5.30
N ASN A 238 1.95 -3.30 5.21
CA ASN A 238 1.29 -3.84 6.39
C ASN A 238 1.85 -5.21 6.77
N GLN A 239 1.90 -5.48 8.07
CA GLN A 239 2.09 -6.85 8.54
C GLN A 239 0.77 -7.60 8.49
N MET A 240 0.86 -8.92 8.26
CA MET A 240 -0.26 -9.82 8.40
C MET A 240 -0.33 -10.23 9.86
N VAL A 241 -1.34 -9.72 10.57
CA VAL A 241 -1.54 -9.99 11.99
C VAL A 241 -2.62 -11.06 12.16
N GLU A 242 -2.22 -12.15 12.80
CA GLU A 242 -2.97 -13.40 12.85
C GLU A 242 -3.04 -13.89 14.29
N ALA A 243 -4.13 -14.58 14.62
CA ALA A 243 -4.27 -15.25 15.91
C ALA A 243 -4.47 -16.74 15.68
N SER A 244 -3.81 -17.55 16.50
CA SER A 244 -3.95 -19.01 16.48
C SER A 244 -4.06 -19.56 17.90
N SER A 245 -4.74 -20.70 18.03
CA SER A 245 -4.72 -21.49 19.26
C SER A 245 -3.29 -21.93 19.56
N ALA A 246 -2.87 -21.88 20.83
CA ALA A 246 -1.57 -22.40 21.26
C ALA A 246 -1.41 -23.92 21.06
N LYS A 247 -2.52 -24.62 20.76
CA LYS A 247 -2.52 -26.03 20.37
C LYS A 247 -2.15 -26.25 18.90
N LEU A 248 -2.06 -25.19 18.09
CA LEU A 248 -1.59 -25.29 16.71
C LEU A 248 -0.07 -25.10 16.69
N ALA A 249 0.61 -26.07 16.09
CA ALA A 249 2.02 -26.00 15.76
C ALA A 249 2.21 -25.86 14.24
N HIS A 250 3.31 -25.22 13.85
CA HIS A 250 3.69 -25.02 12.45
C HIS A 250 5.21 -24.84 12.33
N GLY A 251 5.74 -25.06 11.12
CA GLY A 251 7.11 -24.66 10.76
C GLY A 251 7.23 -23.14 10.52
N PRO A 252 8.30 -22.66 9.88
CA PRO A 252 8.41 -21.24 9.51
C PRO A 252 7.22 -20.76 8.67
N ILE A 253 6.62 -19.61 9.05
CA ILE A 253 5.49 -19.02 8.33
C ILE A 253 6.01 -18.23 7.11
N SER A 254 5.34 -18.44 5.97
CA SER A 254 5.53 -17.67 4.74
C SER A 254 5.05 -16.23 4.90
N GLY A 255 5.84 -15.27 4.43
CA GLY A 255 5.42 -13.86 4.28
C GLY A 255 4.52 -13.60 3.06
N HIS A 256 4.26 -14.61 2.23
CA HIS A 256 3.35 -14.49 1.09
C HIS A 256 1.94 -14.93 1.48
N MET A 257 0.96 -14.02 1.37
CA MET A 257 -0.46 -14.15 1.77
C MET A 257 -0.68 -14.56 3.24
N ALA A 258 -1.90 -14.33 3.73
CA ALA A 258 -2.29 -14.74 5.08
C ALA A 258 -2.28 -16.27 5.23
N LEU A 259 -2.25 -16.74 6.47
CA LEU A 259 -2.33 -18.13 6.91
C LEU A 259 -1.29 -19.02 6.22
N ASP A 260 -0.04 -18.57 6.27
CA ASP A 260 1.12 -19.28 5.72
C ASP A 260 0.98 -19.57 4.22
N GLY A 261 0.59 -18.55 3.45
CA GLY A 261 0.32 -18.70 2.02
C GLY A 261 -1.01 -19.37 1.68
N MET A 262 -2.00 -19.24 2.56
CA MET A 262 -3.27 -19.97 2.51
C MET A 262 -3.06 -21.50 2.53
N ARG A 263 -1.96 -21.96 3.15
CA ARG A 263 -1.59 -23.39 3.26
C ARG A 263 -1.59 -23.90 4.70
N ASN A 264 -2.15 -23.14 5.63
CA ASN A 264 -2.32 -23.56 7.02
C ASN A 264 -3.02 -24.92 7.15
N GLY A 265 -3.96 -25.26 6.25
CA GLY A 265 -4.61 -26.57 6.22
C GLY A 265 -3.66 -27.76 5.95
N ASP A 266 -2.55 -27.53 5.25
CA ASP A 266 -1.57 -28.57 4.90
C ASP A 266 -0.33 -28.54 5.78
N ARG A 267 -0.01 -27.38 6.37
CA ARG A 267 1.29 -27.12 7.01
C ARG A 267 1.22 -27.00 8.53
N TRP A 268 0.03 -26.80 9.09
CA TRP A 268 -0.18 -26.65 10.52
C TRP A 268 -0.83 -27.92 11.08
N TRP A 269 -0.53 -28.27 12.34
CA TRP A 269 -1.08 -29.46 12.99
C TRP A 269 -1.43 -29.18 14.45
N MET A 270 -2.28 -30.03 15.02
CA MET A 270 -2.59 -29.98 16.46
C MET A 270 -1.46 -30.68 17.23
N ALA A 271 -0.87 -29.97 18.19
CA ALA A 271 0.15 -30.46 19.11
C ALA A 271 -0.45 -30.80 20.49
#